data_AF-A0A7S1C2M6-F1
#
_entry.id   AF-A0A7S1C2M6-F1
#
_cell.length_a   1.000
_cell.length_b   1.000
_cell.length_c   1.000
_cell.angle_alpha   90.00
_cell.angle_beta   90.00
_cell.angle_gamma   90.00
#
_symmetry.space_group_name_H-M   'P 1'
#
loop_
_entity.id
_entity.type
_entity.pdbx_description
1 polymer ?
#
loop_
_entity_poly.entity_id
_entity_poly.type
_entity_poly.pdbx_seq_one_letter_code
_entity_poly.pdbx_strand_id
1 'polypeptide(L)'
;AENLSDRVNNLRNTLRSTIFTWVARGLFERHKLIFLAQLTFNLMKRGVIGGDEWDETSFQFLMKGPMNMNVPNPITWLPDNSWAMCCALSDLEDFGKFTSDLVEASPRFREWFNAIHPETEKLPIDWAGLDRRPMQKMLVTRCLRPDRMLTTLTSFIRNKLPDGSNYTECDATLNGLEILDQCLQDSTPKTPVYFILSPGGNVVA
;
A
#
# COMPACT_ATOMS: atom_id res chain seq x y z
N ALA A 1 7.41 21.72 -31.74
CA ALA A 1 6.35 20.72 -31.83
C ALA A 1 6.49 19.83 -30.61
N GLU A 2 5.48 19.73 -29.75
CA GLU A 2 5.51 18.78 -28.63
C GLU A 2 5.78 17.37 -29.17
N ASN A 3 6.70 16.66 -28.53
CA ASN A 3 7.08 15.32 -28.93
C ASN A 3 5.87 14.38 -28.73
N LEU A 4 5.55 13.55 -29.73
CA LEU A 4 4.42 12.63 -29.67
C LEU A 4 4.47 11.75 -28.41
N SER A 5 5.68 11.32 -28.02
CA SER A 5 5.92 10.52 -26.83
C SER A 5 5.46 11.24 -25.55
N ASP A 6 5.80 12.51 -25.40
CA ASP A 6 5.45 13.31 -24.22
C ASP A 6 3.94 13.49 -24.12
N ARG A 7 3.28 13.74 -25.26
CA ARG A 7 1.81 13.86 -25.31
C ARG A 7 1.11 12.57 -24.89
N VAL A 8 1.61 11.41 -25.33
CA VAL A 8 1.05 10.11 -24.96
C VAL A 8 1.21 9.85 -23.46
N ASN A 9 2.37 10.16 -22.90
CA ASN A 9 2.63 10.01 -21.47
C ASN A 9 1.74 10.94 -20.62
N ASN A 10 1.60 12.20 -21.04
CA ASN A 10 0.72 13.16 -20.41
C ASN A 10 -0.73 12.69 -20.42
N LEU A 11 -1.23 12.26 -21.59
CA LEU A 11 -2.60 11.72 -21.71
C LEU A 11 -2.81 10.50 -20.80
N ARG A 12 -1.83 9.60 -20.71
CA ARG A 12 -1.91 8.43 -19.83
C ARG A 12 -1.99 8.82 -18.36
N ASN A 13 -1.24 9.84 -17.95
CA ASN A 13 -1.25 10.33 -16.57
C ASN A 13 -2.55 11.06 -16.24
N THR A 14 -3.02 11.94 -17.11
CA THR A 14 -4.31 12.63 -16.96
C THR A 14 -5.46 11.63 -16.88
N LEU A 15 -5.54 10.68 -17.82
CA LEU A 15 -6.59 9.65 -17.81
C LEU A 15 -6.57 8.82 -16.52
N ARG A 16 -5.39 8.42 -16.04
CA ARG A 16 -5.27 7.64 -14.79
C ARG A 16 -5.79 8.44 -13.60
N SER A 17 -5.37 9.70 -13.48
CA SER A 17 -5.79 10.58 -12.39
C SER A 17 -7.30 10.84 -12.43
N THR A 18 -7.82 11.28 -13.59
CA THR A 18 -9.25 11.60 -13.77
C THR A 18 -10.15 10.40 -13.50
N ILE A 19 -9.84 9.23 -14.07
CA ILE A 19 -10.64 8.01 -13.85
C ILE A 19 -10.57 7.56 -12.39
N PHE A 20 -9.38 7.64 -11.77
CA PHE A 20 -9.24 7.32 -10.35
C PHE A 20 -10.11 8.23 -9.49
N THR A 21 -10.07 9.55 -9.70
CA THR A 21 -10.85 10.53 -8.94
C THR A 21 -12.36 10.27 -9.09
N TRP A 22 -12.85 10.03 -10.30
CA TRP A 22 -14.27 9.72 -10.52
C TRP A 22 -14.71 8.46 -9.76
N VAL A 23 -13.89 7.40 -9.76
CA VAL A 23 -14.19 6.17 -9.03
C VAL A 23 -14.08 6.41 -7.52
N ALA A 24 -13.03 7.10 -7.06
CA ALA A 24 -12.79 7.38 -5.65
C ALA A 24 -13.92 8.18 -5.00
N ARG A 25 -14.51 9.14 -5.72
CA ARG A 25 -15.70 9.91 -5.27
C ARG A 25 -16.95 9.05 -5.09
N GLY A 26 -17.05 7.94 -5.81
CA GLY A 26 -18.13 6.95 -5.65
C GLY A 26 -17.86 5.89 -4.57
N LEU A 27 -16.66 5.86 -3.98
CA LEU A 27 -16.26 4.87 -2.99
C LEU A 27 -16.32 5.41 -1.56
N PHE A 28 -16.73 4.56 -0.62
CA PHE A 28 -16.52 4.83 0.80
C PHE A 28 -15.01 4.90 1.11
N GLU A 29 -14.65 5.75 2.08
CA GLU A 29 -13.25 6.01 2.47
C GLU A 29 -12.47 4.70 2.74
N ARG A 30 -13.07 3.77 3.47
CA ARG A 30 -12.47 2.46 3.79
C ARG A 30 -12.12 1.59 2.57
N HIS A 31 -12.74 1.84 1.41
CA HIS A 31 -12.51 1.07 0.19
C HIS A 31 -11.54 1.74 -0.77
N LYS A 32 -11.27 3.05 -0.63
CA LYS A 32 -10.38 3.80 -1.54
C LYS A 32 -8.98 3.21 -1.58
N LEU A 33 -8.40 2.90 -0.41
CA LEU A 33 -7.07 2.31 -0.33
C LEU A 33 -7.01 0.90 -0.95
N ILE A 34 -8.07 0.10 -0.82
CA ILE A 34 -8.15 -1.24 -1.43
C ILE A 34 -8.12 -1.12 -2.95
N PHE A 35 -8.96 -0.25 -3.50
CA PHE A 35 -9.00 0.02 -4.93
C PHE A 35 -7.64 0.54 -5.44
N LEU A 36 -7.04 1.48 -4.72
CA LEU A 36 -5.75 2.06 -5.08
C LEU A 36 -4.60 1.04 -5.00
N ALA A 37 -4.62 0.14 -4.02
CA ALA A 37 -3.66 -0.95 -3.93
C ALA A 37 -3.82 -1.92 -5.11
N GLN A 38 -5.05 -2.32 -5.43
CA GLN A 38 -5.33 -3.18 -6.58
C GLN A 38 -4.87 -2.53 -7.89
N LEU A 39 -5.11 -1.23 -8.08
CA LEU A 39 -4.63 -0.49 -9.25
C LEU A 39 -3.10 -0.53 -9.32
N THR A 40 -2.43 -0.17 -8.23
CA THR A 40 -0.96 -0.14 -8.15
C THR A 40 -0.34 -1.50 -8.47
N PHE A 41 -0.80 -2.57 -7.80
CA PHE A 41 -0.27 -3.91 -8.05
C PHE A 41 -0.55 -4.41 -9.47
N ASN A 42 -1.72 -4.11 -10.04
CA ASN A 42 -2.01 -4.47 -11.44
C ASN A 42 -1.12 -3.72 -12.44
N LEU A 43 -0.81 -2.45 -12.17
CA LEU A 43 0.13 -1.68 -13.00
C LEU A 43 1.55 -2.22 -12.89
N MET A 44 1.98 -2.61 -11.69
CA MET A 44 3.29 -3.26 -11.48
C MET A 44 3.37 -4.60 -12.19
N LYS A 45 2.36 -5.46 -12.03
CA LYS A 45 2.29 -6.77 -12.70
C LYS A 45 2.34 -6.68 -14.23
N ARG A 46 1.83 -5.58 -14.80
CA ARG A 46 1.87 -5.30 -16.25
C ARG A 46 3.18 -4.64 -16.70
N GLY A 47 4.14 -4.39 -15.81
CA GLY A 47 5.39 -3.69 -16.11
C GLY A 47 5.19 -2.21 -16.48
N VAL A 48 4.03 -1.63 -16.13
CA VAL A 48 3.67 -0.26 -16.49
C VAL A 48 4.30 0.76 -15.55
N ILE A 49 4.49 0.37 -14.29
CA ILE A 49 5.16 1.11 -13.21
C ILE A 49 6.06 0.14 -12.44
N GLY A 50 7.00 0.65 -11.64
CA GLY A 50 7.84 -0.17 -10.76
C GLY A 50 8.91 -1.00 -11.47
N GLY A 51 9.04 -0.92 -12.79
CA GLY A 51 10.07 -1.64 -13.54
C GLY A 51 9.98 -3.15 -13.36
N ASP A 52 11.12 -3.79 -13.13
CA ASP A 52 11.26 -5.24 -12.90
C ASP A 52 11.14 -5.62 -11.41
N GLU A 53 10.56 -4.75 -10.58
CA GLU A 53 10.41 -5.00 -9.14
C GLU A 53 9.16 -5.84 -8.79
N TRP A 54 8.45 -6.41 -9.78
CA TRP A 54 7.29 -7.26 -9.52
C TRP A 54 7.74 -8.66 -9.10
N ASP A 55 7.42 -9.03 -7.86
CA ASP A 55 7.54 -10.41 -7.38
C ASP A 55 6.16 -10.99 -7.05
N GLU A 56 5.71 -11.93 -7.89
CA GLU A 56 4.45 -12.64 -7.69
C GLU A 56 4.46 -13.43 -6.38
N THR A 57 5.60 -13.96 -5.96
CA THR A 57 5.71 -14.75 -4.71
C THR A 57 5.47 -13.87 -3.50
N SER A 58 6.17 -12.73 -3.42
CA SER A 58 5.91 -11.70 -2.40
C SER A 58 4.46 -11.22 -2.41
N PHE A 59 3.87 -10.98 -3.59
CA PHE A 59 2.47 -10.57 -3.67
C PHE A 59 1.50 -11.63 -3.12
N GLN A 60 1.69 -12.89 -3.50
CA GLN A 60 0.88 -14.00 -2.98
C GLN A 60 1.04 -14.17 -1.48
N PHE A 61 2.24 -13.96 -0.93
CA PHE A 61 2.47 -13.97 0.51
C PHE A 61 1.66 -12.87 1.21
N LEU A 62 1.69 -11.63 0.70
CA LEU A 62 0.91 -10.50 1.26
C LEU A 62 -0.59 -10.79 1.27
N MET A 63 -1.11 -11.41 0.22
CA MET A 63 -2.53 -11.73 0.08
C MET A 63 -2.97 -12.89 0.97
N LYS A 64 -2.19 -13.98 1.01
CA LYS A 64 -2.57 -15.20 1.73
C LYS A 64 -2.23 -15.15 3.22
N GLY A 65 -1.17 -14.44 3.60
CA GLY A 65 -0.63 -14.44 4.96
C GLY A 65 -0.40 -15.86 5.50
N PRO A 66 0.42 -16.69 4.82
CA PRO A 66 0.63 -18.06 5.23
C PRO A 66 1.27 -18.12 6.63
N MET A 67 0.97 -19.18 7.37
CA MET A 67 1.49 -19.44 8.72
C MET A 67 2.03 -20.86 8.78
N ASN A 68 3.21 -21.02 9.36
CA ASN A 68 3.81 -22.31 9.66
C ASN A 68 3.86 -22.51 11.18
N MET A 69 2.92 -23.28 11.73
CA MET A 69 2.79 -23.53 13.17
C MET A 69 3.63 -24.73 13.66
N ASN A 70 4.40 -25.37 12.78
CA ASN A 70 5.17 -26.57 13.13
C ASN A 70 6.42 -26.25 13.97
N VAL A 71 6.86 -25.00 13.98
CA VAL A 71 8.06 -24.55 14.72
C VAL A 71 7.63 -23.77 15.96
N PRO A 72 7.96 -24.23 17.18
CA PRO A 72 7.59 -23.53 18.40
C PRO A 72 8.31 -22.18 18.47
N ASN A 73 7.63 -21.19 19.05
CA ASN A 73 8.14 -19.84 19.20
C ASN A 73 9.17 -19.76 20.34
N PRO A 74 10.45 -19.44 20.06
CA PRO A 74 11.47 -19.30 21.08
C PRO A 74 11.51 -17.87 21.68
N ILE A 75 10.73 -16.92 21.15
CA ILE A 75 10.78 -15.50 21.51
C ILE A 75 9.59 -15.12 22.38
N THR A 76 9.85 -14.76 23.64
CA THR A 76 8.80 -14.52 24.65
C THR A 76 7.94 -13.28 24.41
N TRP A 77 8.47 -12.25 23.73
CA TRP A 77 7.74 -11.00 23.47
C TRP A 77 6.94 -11.02 22.15
N LEU A 78 7.22 -11.97 21.27
CA LEU A 78 6.59 -12.05 19.96
C LEU A 78 5.37 -12.97 20.03
N PRO A 79 4.20 -12.58 19.52
CA PRO A 79 3.03 -13.46 19.47
C PRO A 79 3.27 -14.68 18.57
N ASP A 80 2.71 -15.83 18.94
CA ASP A 80 2.88 -17.09 18.19
C ASP A 80 2.40 -17.00 16.74
N ASN A 81 1.32 -16.25 16.48
CA ASN A 81 0.85 -16.01 15.11
C ASN A 81 1.88 -15.24 14.27
N SER A 82 2.51 -14.21 14.85
CA SER A 82 3.56 -13.46 14.16
C SER A 82 4.78 -14.32 13.92
N TRP A 83 5.18 -15.14 14.90
CA TRP A 83 6.26 -16.12 14.74
C TRP A 83 5.95 -17.12 13.62
N ALA A 84 4.75 -17.70 13.59
CA ALA A 84 4.34 -18.64 12.56
C ALA A 84 4.37 -18.02 11.15
N MET A 85 4.02 -16.74 11.02
CA MET A 85 4.17 -16.00 9.76
C MET A 85 5.65 -15.76 9.42
N CYS A 86 6.51 -15.46 10.39
CA CYS A 86 7.95 -15.35 10.18
C CYS A 86 8.58 -16.68 9.73
N CYS A 87 8.11 -17.82 10.26
CA CYS A 87 8.52 -19.14 9.80
C CYS A 87 8.10 -19.42 8.36
N ALA A 88 6.87 -19.05 7.98
CA ALA A 88 6.45 -19.13 6.58
C ALA A 88 7.23 -18.14 5.69
N LEU A 89 7.64 -16.99 6.22
CA LEU A 89 8.47 -16.02 5.50
C LEU A 89 9.86 -16.59 5.21
N SER A 90 10.46 -17.34 6.14
CA SER A 90 11.78 -17.95 5.93
C SER A 90 11.82 -19.04 4.84
N ASP A 91 10.66 -19.51 4.38
CA ASP A 91 10.59 -20.44 3.24
C ASP A 91 10.82 -19.72 1.89
N LEU A 92 10.81 -18.38 1.86
CA LEU A 92 11.15 -17.59 0.68
C LEU A 92 12.67 -17.49 0.51
N GLU A 93 13.15 -17.55 -0.73
CA GLU A 93 14.59 -17.57 -1.08
C GLU A 93 15.37 -16.41 -0.45
N ASP A 94 14.80 -15.20 -0.44
CA ASP A 94 15.41 -14.00 0.13
C ASP A 94 15.42 -13.93 1.67
N PHE A 95 14.68 -14.83 2.34
CA PHE A 95 14.38 -14.74 3.77
C PHE A 95 14.83 -15.95 4.59
N GLY A 96 15.60 -16.88 4.00
CA GLY A 96 16.02 -18.12 4.67
C GLY A 96 16.69 -17.95 6.05
N LYS A 97 17.40 -16.83 6.26
CA LYS A 97 18.05 -16.50 7.54
C LYS A 97 17.20 -15.64 8.50
N PHE A 98 16.00 -15.27 8.10
CA PHE A 98 15.21 -14.28 8.84
C PHE A 98 14.85 -14.76 10.25
N THR A 99 14.39 -15.99 10.40
CA THR A 99 14.02 -16.55 11.71
C THR A 99 15.23 -16.78 12.61
N SER A 100 16.38 -17.20 12.06
CA SER A 100 17.61 -17.34 12.85
C SER A 100 18.10 -15.98 13.37
N ASP A 101 18.13 -14.96 12.51
CA ASP A 101 18.58 -13.61 12.88
C ASP A 101 17.62 -12.95 13.86
N LEU A 102 16.31 -13.22 13.71
CA LEU A 102 15.27 -12.74 14.62
C LEU A 102 15.45 -13.29 16.04
N VAL A 103 15.91 -14.54 16.17
CA VAL A 103 16.22 -15.17 17.47
C VAL A 103 17.53 -14.62 18.03
N GLU A 104 18.59 -14.59 17.22
CA GLU A 104 19.93 -14.15 17.64
C GLU A 104 19.93 -12.68 18.09
N ALA A 105 19.28 -11.81 17.32
CA ALA A 105 19.18 -10.38 17.60
C ALA A 105 17.79 -9.95 18.11
N SER A 106 17.12 -10.85 18.84
CA SER A 106 15.80 -10.62 19.44
C SER A 106 15.65 -9.27 20.16
N PRO A 107 16.62 -8.77 20.94
CA PRO A 107 16.52 -7.44 21.56
C PRO A 107 16.39 -6.29 20.55
N ARG A 108 17.14 -6.32 19.44
CA ARG A 108 17.09 -5.26 18.41
C ARG A 108 15.80 -5.31 17.61
N PHE A 109 15.31 -6.50 17.29
CA PHE A 109 14.00 -6.65 16.66
C PHE A 109 12.87 -6.23 17.59
N ARG A 110 13.02 -6.41 18.90
CA ARG A 110 12.07 -5.91 19.90
C ARG A 110 12.03 -4.38 19.94
N GLU A 111 13.18 -3.71 19.82
CA GLU A 111 13.23 -2.25 19.69
C GLU A 111 12.48 -1.77 18.44
N TRP A 112 12.74 -2.39 17.29
CA TRP A 112 12.01 -2.09 16.05
C TRP A 112 10.51 -2.37 16.19
N PHE A 113 10.14 -3.51 16.77
CA PHE A 113 8.74 -3.91 17.00
C PHE A 113 8.01 -2.91 17.90
N ASN A 114 8.68 -2.37 18.92
CA ASN A 114 8.10 -1.39 19.85
C ASN A 114 8.19 0.05 19.35
N ALA A 115 8.81 0.31 18.20
CA ALA A 115 8.86 1.65 17.63
C ALA A 115 7.43 2.17 17.35
N ILE A 116 7.29 3.50 17.44
CA ILE A 116 6.01 4.16 17.15
C ILE A 116 5.69 4.02 15.65
N HIS A 117 6.70 4.23 14.79
CA HIS A 117 6.58 4.17 13.33
C HIS A 117 7.58 3.17 12.73
N PRO A 118 7.42 1.86 12.98
CA PRO A 118 8.38 0.84 12.55
C PRO A 118 8.57 0.80 11.02
N GLU A 119 7.56 1.20 10.25
CA GLU A 119 7.60 1.26 8.79
C GLU A 119 8.63 2.26 8.24
N THR A 120 8.92 3.34 8.98
CA THR A 120 9.94 4.33 8.61
C THR A 120 11.33 3.99 9.15
N GLU A 121 11.40 3.17 10.20
CA GLU A 121 12.66 2.73 10.80
C GLU A 121 13.35 1.66 9.94
N LYS A 122 14.68 1.63 10.03
CA LYS A 122 15.47 0.58 9.39
C LYS A 122 15.37 -0.71 10.18
N LEU A 123 15.23 -1.82 9.47
CA LEU A 123 15.30 -3.12 10.11
C LEU A 123 16.73 -3.39 10.64
N PRO A 124 16.87 -4.15 11.73
CA PRO A 124 18.19 -4.46 12.30
C PRO A 124 19.11 -5.25 11.37
N ILE A 125 20.42 -5.21 11.64
CA ILE A 125 21.45 -6.05 10.99
C ILE A 125 21.45 -5.86 9.46
N ASP A 126 21.45 -6.96 8.70
CA ASP A 126 21.55 -6.98 7.24
C ASP A 126 20.19 -6.66 6.58
N TRP A 127 19.10 -6.69 7.37
CA TRP A 127 17.75 -6.39 6.91
C TRP A 127 17.53 -4.89 6.66
N ALA A 128 18.44 -4.01 7.09
CA ALA A 128 18.44 -2.59 6.75
C ALA A 128 18.46 -2.34 5.22
N GLY A 129 18.99 -3.28 4.44
CA GLY A 129 18.98 -3.22 2.98
C GLY A 129 17.58 -3.29 2.36
N LEU A 130 16.57 -3.77 3.10
CA LEU A 130 15.19 -3.87 2.62
C LEU A 130 14.53 -2.49 2.37
N ASP A 131 15.09 -1.39 2.85
CA ASP A 131 14.64 -0.04 2.48
C ASP A 131 14.70 0.20 0.97
N ARG A 132 15.65 -0.44 0.27
CA ARG A 132 15.76 -0.39 -1.19
C ARG A 132 14.77 -1.31 -1.90
N ARG A 133 14.16 -2.24 -1.17
CA ARG A 133 13.24 -3.26 -1.69
C ARG A 133 11.91 -3.21 -0.90
N PRO A 134 11.10 -2.17 -1.12
CA PRO A 134 9.99 -1.84 -0.23
C PRO A 134 8.86 -2.88 -0.25
N MET A 135 8.68 -3.63 -1.34
CA MET A 135 7.72 -4.74 -1.40
C MET A 135 8.09 -5.87 -0.43
N GLN A 136 9.39 -6.15 -0.30
CA GLN A 136 9.91 -7.18 0.61
C GLN A 136 9.96 -6.68 2.06
N LYS A 137 10.28 -5.39 2.29
CA LYS A 137 10.11 -4.77 3.62
C LYS A 137 8.68 -4.90 4.13
N MET A 138 7.69 -4.74 3.24
CA MET A 138 6.28 -4.88 3.59
C MET A 138 5.89 -6.31 4.04
N LEU A 139 6.58 -7.36 3.58
CA LEU A 139 6.39 -8.72 4.08
C LEU A 139 6.77 -8.84 5.56
N VAL A 140 7.91 -8.24 5.94
CA VAL A 140 8.37 -8.22 7.33
C VAL A 140 7.39 -7.45 8.21
N THR A 141 6.92 -6.28 7.77
CA THR A 141 5.88 -5.53 8.47
C THR A 141 4.59 -6.34 8.59
N ARG A 142 4.20 -7.11 7.57
CA ARG A 142 3.00 -7.95 7.61
C ARG A 142 3.09 -9.03 8.69
N CYS A 143 4.28 -9.60 8.90
CA CYS A 143 4.49 -10.64 9.91
C CYS A 143 4.58 -10.05 11.34
N LEU A 144 5.37 -8.99 11.52
CA LEU A 144 5.68 -8.44 12.84
C LEU A 144 4.69 -7.37 13.30
N ARG A 145 4.25 -6.46 12.43
CA ARG A 145 3.39 -5.31 12.77
C ARG A 145 2.23 -5.18 11.78
N PRO A 146 1.29 -6.14 11.75
CA PRO A 146 0.17 -6.12 10.82
C PRO A 146 -0.74 -4.89 10.96
N ASP A 147 -0.75 -4.25 12.14
CA ASP A 147 -1.46 -3.01 12.41
C ASP A 147 -0.92 -1.81 11.60
N ARG A 148 0.37 -1.81 11.24
CA ARG A 148 1.02 -0.76 10.43
C ARG A 148 0.96 -1.02 8.93
N MET A 149 0.27 -2.08 8.51
CA MET A 149 0.18 -2.44 7.09
C MET A 149 -0.52 -1.39 6.24
N LEU A 150 -1.56 -0.73 6.77
CA LEU A 150 -2.25 0.33 6.04
C LEU A 150 -1.31 1.50 5.75
N THR A 151 -0.56 1.97 6.76
CA THR A 151 0.44 3.05 6.59
C THR A 151 1.56 2.63 5.64
N THR A 152 2.06 1.40 5.78
CA THR A 152 3.11 0.86 4.92
C THR A 152 2.66 0.78 3.47
N LEU A 153 1.44 0.32 3.22
CA LEU A 153 0.84 0.21 1.89
C LEU A 153 0.60 1.59 1.27
N THR A 154 0.07 2.55 2.03
CA THR A 154 -0.11 3.93 1.55
C THR A 154 1.23 4.56 1.17
N SER A 155 2.26 4.40 2.00
CA SER A 155 3.61 4.89 1.71
C SER A 155 4.21 4.22 0.47
N PHE A 156 4.05 2.89 0.35
CA PHE A 156 4.48 2.13 -0.82
C PHE A 156 3.84 2.66 -2.11
N ILE A 157 2.52 2.83 -2.10
CA ILE A 157 1.76 3.35 -3.24
C ILE A 157 2.20 4.78 -3.60
N ARG A 158 2.34 5.65 -2.59
CA ARG A 158 2.78 7.04 -2.76
C ARG A 158 4.13 7.12 -3.51
N ASN A 159 5.02 6.18 -3.23
CA ASN A 159 6.35 6.14 -3.85
C ASN A 159 6.39 5.40 -5.20
N LYS A 160 5.44 4.51 -5.48
CA LYS A 160 5.42 3.71 -6.72
C LYS A 160 4.62 4.34 -7.85
N LEU A 161 3.54 5.05 -7.54
CA LEU A 161 2.78 5.77 -8.56
C LEU A 161 3.47 7.10 -8.92
N PRO A 162 3.48 7.49 -10.21
CA PRO A 162 3.85 8.86 -10.58
C PRO A 162 2.83 9.81 -9.98
N ASP A 163 3.30 10.86 -9.28
CA ASP A 163 2.47 11.78 -8.50
C ASP A 163 1.59 11.07 -7.45
N GLY A 164 2.14 10.05 -6.79
CA GLY A 164 1.42 9.18 -5.85
C GLY A 164 0.70 9.92 -4.72
N SER A 165 1.18 11.10 -4.31
CA SER A 165 0.49 11.95 -3.32
C SER A 165 -0.92 12.30 -3.76
N ASN A 166 -1.13 12.59 -5.06
CA ASN A 166 -2.45 12.94 -5.60
C ASN A 166 -3.44 11.78 -5.49
N TYR A 167 -2.96 10.54 -5.51
CA TYR A 167 -3.83 9.36 -5.35
C TYR A 167 -4.11 9.05 -3.88
N THR A 168 -3.11 9.20 -3.01
CA THR A 168 -3.26 8.91 -1.58
C THR A 168 -4.04 9.99 -0.85
N GLU A 169 -3.87 11.25 -1.23
CA GLU A 169 -4.55 12.40 -0.63
C GLU A 169 -5.86 12.70 -1.38
N CYS A 170 -5.92 12.49 -2.70
CA CYS A 170 -7.11 12.66 -3.54
C CYS A 170 -7.87 13.96 -3.20
N ASP A 171 -9.15 13.87 -2.83
CA ASP A 171 -9.99 15.00 -2.47
C ASP A 171 -9.88 15.41 -0.98
N ALA A 172 -8.96 14.84 -0.20
CA ALA A 172 -8.85 15.12 1.24
C ALA A 172 -8.52 16.58 1.56
N THR A 173 -8.00 17.33 0.59
CA THR A 173 -7.70 18.76 0.70
C THR A 173 -8.86 19.65 0.23
N LEU A 174 -9.90 19.06 -0.37
CA LEU A 174 -11.05 19.77 -0.92
C LEU A 174 -12.24 19.72 0.04
N ASN A 175 -13.02 20.79 0.07
CA ASN A 175 -14.32 20.79 0.73
C ASN A 175 -15.42 20.23 -0.20
N GLY A 176 -16.59 19.90 0.37
CA GLY A 176 -17.70 19.31 -0.41
C GLY A 176 -18.21 20.19 -1.56
N LEU A 177 -18.11 21.52 -1.43
CA LEU A 177 -18.55 22.46 -2.46
C LEU A 177 -17.58 22.48 -3.64
N GLU A 178 -16.27 22.43 -3.38
CA GLU A 178 -15.23 22.33 -4.40
C GLU A 178 -15.31 21.01 -5.16
N ILE A 179 -15.54 19.90 -4.45
CA ILE A 179 -15.76 18.59 -5.07
C ILE A 179 -17.00 18.64 -5.98
N LEU A 180 -18.08 19.28 -5.53
CA LEU A 180 -19.29 19.44 -6.33
C LEU A 180 -19.06 20.29 -7.57
N ASP A 181 -18.37 21.43 -7.45
CA ASP A 181 -18.05 22.30 -8.59
C ASP A 181 -17.25 21.54 -9.66
N GLN A 182 -16.24 20.78 -9.25
CA GLN A 182 -15.47 19.92 -10.16
C GLN A 182 -16.34 18.83 -10.82
N CYS A 183 -17.21 18.16 -10.04
CA CYS A 183 -18.14 17.17 -10.59
C CYS A 183 -19.14 17.80 -11.58
N LEU A 184 -19.58 19.03 -11.36
CA LEU A 184 -20.48 19.75 -12.25
C LEU A 184 -19.79 20.11 -13.56
N GLN A 185 -18.53 20.56 -13.51
CA GLN A 185 -17.71 20.84 -14.70
C GLN A 185 -17.52 19.60 -15.58
N ASP A 186 -17.39 18.41 -14.96
CA ASP A 186 -17.27 17.13 -15.66
C ASP A 186 -18.63 16.57 -16.16
N SER A 187 -19.75 17.10 -15.65
CA SER A 187 -21.09 16.60 -15.96
C SER A 187 -21.68 17.23 -17.22
N THR A 188 -22.68 16.57 -17.79
CA THR A 188 -23.49 17.11 -18.90
C THR A 188 -24.97 16.93 -18.58
N PRO A 189 -25.91 17.57 -19.31
CA PRO A 189 -27.34 17.32 -19.11
C PRO A 189 -27.77 15.84 -19.29
N LYS A 190 -26.92 15.00 -19.88
CA LYS A 190 -27.15 13.56 -20.05
C LYS A 190 -26.42 12.69 -19.00
N THR A 191 -25.57 13.30 -18.17
CA THR A 191 -24.76 12.61 -17.15
C THR A 191 -25.19 13.11 -15.77
N PRO A 192 -26.11 12.40 -15.07
CA PRO A 192 -26.58 12.84 -13.76
C PRO A 192 -25.49 12.72 -12.69
N VAL A 193 -25.54 13.62 -11.70
CA VAL A 193 -24.70 13.58 -10.50
C VAL A 193 -25.46 12.93 -9.36
N TYR A 194 -24.87 11.93 -8.73
CA TYR A 194 -25.45 11.22 -7.58
C TYR A 194 -24.68 11.53 -6.30
N PHE A 195 -25.42 11.77 -5.21
CA PHE A 195 -24.85 11.95 -3.88
C PHE A 195 -25.08 10.69 -3.04
N ILE A 196 -23.99 10.15 -2.50
CA ILE A 196 -24.05 9.04 -1.54
C ILE A 196 -23.87 9.64 -0.15
N LEU A 197 -24.92 9.60 0.66
CA LEU A 197 -24.92 10.20 1.98
C LEU A 197 -24.76 9.15 3.07
N SER A 198 -23.84 9.44 3.97
CA SER A 198 -23.79 8.78 5.27
C SER A 198 -24.99 9.24 6.11
N PRO A 199 -25.50 8.40 7.04
CA PRO A 199 -26.53 8.81 7.98
C PRO A 199 -26.16 10.12 8.69
N GLY A 200 -27.07 11.09 8.69
CA GLY A 200 -26.85 12.43 9.27
C GLY A 200 -26.19 13.46 8.33
N GLY A 201 -25.82 13.09 7.10
CA GLY A 201 -25.35 14.03 6.09
C GLY A 201 -26.49 14.76 5.38
N ASN A 202 -26.36 16.08 5.21
CA ASN A 202 -27.25 16.91 4.41
C ASN A 202 -26.41 17.75 3.42
N VAL A 203 -26.70 17.64 2.12
CA VAL A 203 -25.97 18.34 1.04
C VAL A 203 -26.55 19.72 0.72
N VAL A 204 -27.71 20.03 1.31
CA VAL A 204 -28.49 21.25 1.03
C VAL A 204 -28.42 22.25 2.20
N ALA A 205 -27.72 21.89 3.28
CA ALA A 205 -27.54 22.72 4.46
C ALA A 205 -26.32 23.65 4.34
#